data_AF-A0A927Y237-F1
#
_entry.id   AF-A0A927Y237-F1
#
_cell.length_a   1.000
_cell.length_b   1.000
_cell.length_c   1.000
_cell.angle_alpha   90.00
_cell.angle_beta   90.00
_cell.angle_gamma   90.00
#
_symmetry.space_group_name_H-M   'P 1'
#
loop_
_entity.id
_entity.type
_entity.pdbx_description
1 polymer ?
#
loop_
_entity_poly.entity_id
_entity_poly.type
_entity_poly.pdbx_seq_one_letter_code
_entity_poly.pdbx_strand_id
1 'polypeptide(L)'
;MIKKILEDISTIDKPILKVMKIGLMVSFIFCLIAVAILSIHALNPISYTTYEIGTLLFKNGLFLFVDFFMCGFICDKLRKQRI
;
A
#
# COMPACT_ATOMS: atom_id res chain seq x y z
N MET A 1 6.54 17.94 -9.27
CA MET A 1 6.94 16.97 -8.23
C MET A 1 6.55 15.54 -8.61
N ILE A 2 5.26 15.28 -8.93
CA ILE A 2 4.77 13.96 -9.37
C ILE A 2 5.49 13.42 -10.63
N LYS A 3 5.81 14.28 -11.61
CA LYS A 3 6.54 13.88 -12.83
C LYS A 3 7.93 13.29 -12.53
N LYS A 4 8.70 13.92 -11.63
CA LYS A 4 10.00 13.41 -11.18
C LYS A 4 9.89 12.05 -10.52
N ILE A 5 8.88 11.88 -9.65
CA ILE A 5 8.62 10.60 -8.98
C ILE A 5 8.31 9.52 -10.03
N LEU A 6 7.58 9.85 -11.09
CA LEU A 6 7.26 8.91 -12.16
C LEU A 6 8.49 8.53 -13.01
N GLU A 7 9.39 9.48 -13.27
CA GLU A 7 10.68 9.23 -13.94
C GLU A 7 11.63 8.37 -13.08
N ASP A 8 11.69 8.64 -11.78
CA ASP A 8 12.44 7.82 -10.81
C ASP A 8 11.89 6.40 -10.76
N ILE A 9 10.56 6.22 -10.74
CA ILE A 9 9.93 4.89 -10.80
C ILE A 9 10.19 4.21 -12.16
N SER A 10 10.24 4.97 -13.27
CA SER A 10 10.55 4.40 -14.59
C SER A 10 12.02 3.97 -14.74
N THR A 11 12.91 4.51 -13.92
CA THR A 11 14.33 4.12 -13.86
C THR A 11 14.59 3.01 -12.83
N ILE A 12 13.55 2.56 -12.12
CA ILE A 12 13.61 1.38 -11.27
C ILE A 12 13.67 0.11 -12.12
N ASP A 13 14.46 -0.82 -11.65
CA ASP A 13 14.59 -2.14 -12.24
C ASP A 13 13.24 -2.87 -12.41
N LYS A 14 12.99 -3.40 -13.62
CA LYS A 14 11.77 -4.17 -13.96
C LYS A 14 11.32 -5.20 -12.91
N PRO A 15 12.20 -6.04 -12.32
CA PRO A 15 11.76 -6.99 -11.29
C PRO A 15 11.28 -6.30 -10.01
N ILE A 16 11.95 -5.23 -9.58
CA ILE A 16 11.60 -4.47 -8.37
C ILE A 16 10.26 -3.74 -8.60
N LEU A 17 10.08 -3.14 -9.78
CA LEU A 17 8.84 -2.51 -10.19
C LEU A 17 7.65 -3.49 -10.18
N LYS A 18 7.88 -4.74 -10.57
CA LYS A 18 6.87 -5.80 -10.58
C LYS A 18 6.43 -6.17 -9.16
N VAL A 19 7.40 -6.34 -8.25
CA VAL A 19 7.13 -6.59 -6.83
C VAL A 19 6.39 -5.41 -6.19
N MET A 20 6.81 -4.18 -6.51
CA MET A 20 6.17 -2.97 -5.99
C MET A 20 4.71 -2.86 -6.45
N LYS A 21 4.41 -3.15 -7.73
CA LYS A 21 3.02 -3.20 -8.24
C LYS A 21 2.18 -4.29 -7.56
N ILE A 22 2.75 -5.46 -7.31
CA ILE A 22 2.04 -6.55 -6.62
C ILE A 22 1.73 -6.15 -5.17
N GLY A 23 2.71 -5.62 -4.44
CA GLY A 23 2.51 -5.10 -3.08
C GLY A 23 1.44 -4.01 -3.03
N LEU A 24 1.43 -3.13 -4.03
CA LEU A 24 0.43 -2.08 -4.18
C LEU A 24 -0.97 -2.64 -4.44
N MET A 25 -1.09 -3.67 -5.29
CA MET A 25 -2.35 -4.36 -5.57
C MET A 25 -2.89 -5.07 -4.31
N VAL A 26 -2.03 -5.75 -3.56
CA VAL A 26 -2.40 -6.42 -2.30
C VAL A 26 -2.88 -5.42 -1.26
N SER A 27 -2.14 -4.32 -1.08
CA SER A 27 -2.50 -3.25 -0.15
C SER A 27 -3.83 -2.58 -0.53
N PHE A 28 -4.07 -2.39 -1.84
CA PHE A 28 -5.34 -1.86 -2.34
C PHE A 28 -6.52 -2.79 -2.03
N ILE A 29 -6.36 -4.11 -2.22
CA ILE A 29 -7.38 -5.10 -1.85
C ILE A 29 -7.66 -5.06 -0.34
N PHE A 30 -6.61 -4.95 0.48
CA PHE A 30 -6.73 -4.85 1.94
C PHE A 30 -7.52 -3.60 2.37
N CYS A 31 -7.24 -2.45 1.76
CA CYS A 31 -8.01 -1.22 1.99
C CYS A 31 -9.46 -1.35 1.53
N LEU A 32 -9.72 -2.02 0.40
CA LEU A 32 -11.08 -2.27 -0.10
C LEU A 32 -11.91 -3.10 0.88
N ILE A 33 -11.30 -4.14 1.46
CA ILE A 33 -11.93 -4.97 2.50
C ILE A 33 -12.23 -4.11 3.74
N ALA A 34 -11.28 -3.27 4.17
CA ALA A 34 -11.47 -2.38 5.31
C ALA A 34 -12.63 -1.39 5.09
N VAL A 35 -12.71 -0.78 3.90
CA VAL A 35 -13.80 0.12 3.52
C VAL A 35 -15.15 -0.60 3.46
N ALA A 36 -15.18 -1.84 2.96
CA ALA A 36 -16.41 -2.64 2.96
C ALA A 36 -16.93 -2.89 4.38
N ILE A 37 -16.04 -3.25 5.31
CA ILE A 37 -16.38 -3.45 6.74
C ILE A 37 -16.91 -2.15 7.35
N LEU A 38 -16.24 -1.03 7.08
CA LEU A 38 -16.64 0.28 7.59
C LEU A 38 -17.99 0.75 7.02
N SER A 39 -18.26 0.45 5.74
CA SER A 39 -19.52 0.78 5.06
C SER A 39 -20.69 -0.04 5.60
N ILE A 40 -20.50 -1.34 5.83
CA ILE A 40 -21.50 -2.19 6.50
C ILE A 40 -21.84 -1.64 7.88
N HIS A 41 -20.82 -1.14 8.59
CA HIS A 41 -21.01 -0.56 9.90
C HIS A 41 -21.74 0.79 9.87
N ALA A 42 -21.56 1.59 8.82
CA ALA A 42 -22.32 2.82 8.61
C ALA A 42 -23.81 2.57 8.37
N LEU A 43 -24.17 1.46 7.71
CA LEU A 43 -25.55 1.06 7.45
C LEU A 43 -26.23 0.40 8.66
N ASN A 44 -25.45 -0.30 9.49
CA ASN A 44 -25.93 -0.90 10.72
C ASN A 44 -24.93 -0.62 11.86
N PRO A 45 -25.20 0.36 12.74
CA PRO A 45 -24.35 0.67 13.88
C PRO A 45 -24.53 -0.40 14.98
N ILE A 46 -24.08 -1.63 14.68
CA ILE A 46 -24.29 -2.82 15.52
C ILE A 46 -23.33 -2.82 16.72
N SER A 47 -22.07 -2.38 16.56
CA SER A 47 -21.08 -2.34 17.65
C SER A 47 -19.86 -1.46 17.35
N TYR A 48 -19.45 -0.65 18.32
CA TYR A 48 -18.23 0.20 18.28
C TYR A 48 -16.96 -0.59 17.90
N THR A 49 -16.86 -1.86 18.29
CA THR A 49 -15.72 -2.73 17.94
C THR A 49 -15.55 -2.95 16.44
N THR A 50 -16.64 -3.02 15.66
CA THR A 50 -16.58 -3.18 14.21
C THR A 50 -16.01 -1.93 13.53
N TYR A 51 -16.35 -0.74 14.06
CA TYR A 51 -15.74 0.52 13.63
C TYR A 51 -14.24 0.52 13.86
N GLU A 52 -13.83 0.18 15.08
CA GLU A 52 -12.43 0.23 15.49
C GLU A 52 -11.58 -0.75 14.66
N ILE A 53 -12.06 -1.97 14.46
CA ILE A 53 -11.41 -2.99 13.62
C ILE A 53 -11.29 -2.50 12.17
N GLY A 54 -12.37 -1.96 11.58
CA GLY A 54 -12.35 -1.46 10.21
C GLY A 54 -11.35 -0.31 10.03
N THR A 55 -11.30 0.61 10.99
CA THR A 55 -10.39 1.77 10.97
C THR A 55 -8.94 1.33 11.15
N LEU A 56 -8.69 0.38 12.05
CA LEU A 56 -7.36 -0.19 12.28
C LEU A 56 -6.86 -0.96 11.04
N LEU A 57 -7.74 -1.74 10.40
CA LEU A 57 -7.42 -2.43 9.15
C LEU A 57 -7.08 -1.45 8.04
N PHE A 58 -7.85 -0.37 7.90
CA PHE A 58 -7.60 0.66 6.90
C PHE A 58 -6.25 1.35 7.12
N LYS A 59 -5.94 1.70 8.38
CA LYS A 59 -4.64 2.27 8.76
C LYS A 59 -3.50 1.32 8.42
N ASN A 60 -3.60 0.05 8.79
CA ASN A 60 -2.57 -0.94 8.47
C ASN A 60 -2.41 -1.17 6.96
N GLY A 61 -3.51 -1.15 6.19
CA GLY A 61 -3.48 -1.23 4.73
C GLY A 61 -2.67 -0.08 4.11
N LEU A 62 -2.86 1.15 4.60
CA LEU A 62 -2.08 2.31 4.16
C LEU A 62 -0.60 2.23 4.56
N PHE A 63 -0.29 1.72 5.76
CA PHE A 63 1.11 1.51 6.17
C PHE A 63 1.81 0.50 5.26
N LEU A 64 1.15 -0.63 4.97
CA LEU A 64 1.62 -1.62 4.01
C LEU A 64 1.92 -1.00 2.63
N PHE A 65 1.08 -0.09 2.15
CA PHE A 65 1.32 0.61 0.89
C PHE A 65 2.65 1.37 0.92
N VAL A 66 2.87 2.17 1.97
CA VAL A 66 4.06 3.00 2.12
C VAL A 66 5.30 2.14 2.31
N ASP A 67 5.21 1.06 3.10
CA ASP A 67 6.31 0.15 3.34
C ASP A 67 6.75 -0.57 2.06
N PHE A 68 5.80 -1.11 1.28
CA PHE A 68 6.14 -1.73 -0.01
C PHE A 68 6.75 -0.74 -1.00
N PHE A 69 6.27 0.50 -0.99
CA PHE A 69 6.83 1.57 -1.83
C PHE A 69 8.26 1.91 -1.41
N MET A 70 8.50 2.18 -0.12
CA MET A 70 9.84 2.48 0.41
C MET A 70 10.82 1.32 0.25
N CYS A 71 10.38 0.10 0.53
CA CYS A 71 11.21 -1.10 0.32
C CYS A 71 11.60 -1.26 -1.16
N GLY A 72 10.69 -0.98 -2.09
CA GLY A 72 10.98 -0.97 -3.53
C GLY A 72 12.11 0.01 -3.88
N PHE A 73 12.02 1.24 -3.38
CA PHE A 73 13.07 2.25 -3.60
C PHE A 73 14.42 1.88 -2.97
N ILE A 74 14.42 1.36 -1.74
CA ILE A 74 15.65 0.95 -1.05
C ILE A 74 16.29 -0.23 -1.78
N CYS A 75 15.50 -1.22 -2.21
CA CYS A 75 16.01 -2.36 -2.98
C CYS A 75 16.64 -1.92 -4.30
N ASP A 76 16.06 -0.94 -5.00
CA ASP A 76 16.65 -0.40 -6.24
C ASP A 76 18.00 0.25 -5.97
N LYS A 77 18.08 1.12 -4.95
CA LYS A 77 19.33 1.78 -4.57
C LYS A 77 20.42 0.79 -4.17
N LEU A 78 20.08 -0.22 -3.37
CA LEU A 78 21.03 -1.28 -2.97
C LEU A 78 21.53 -2.08 -4.17
N ARG A 79 20.66 -2.31 -5.17
CA ARG A 79 21.02 -3.05 -6.38
C ARG A 79 21.93 -2.23 -7.29
N LYS A 80 21.67 -0.93 -7.44
CA LYS A 80 22.54 0.00 -8.18
C LYS A 80 23.88 0.27 -7.49
N GLN A 81 23.96 0.23 -6.15
CA GLN A 81 25.22 0.41 -5.42
C GLN A 81 26.15 -0.82 -5.45
N ARG A 82 25.61 -2.02 -5.71
CA ARG A 82 26.38 -3.27 -5.73
C ARG A 82 27.03 -3.57 -7.11
N ILE A 83 26.70 -2.80 -8.14
CA ILE A 83 27.28 -2.87 -9.50
C ILE A 83 28.23 -1.69 -9.65
#